data_AF-A0A931WK10-F1
#
_entry.id   AF-A0A931WK10-F1
#
_cell.length_a   1.000
_cell.length_b   1.000
_cell.length_c   1.000
_cell.angle_alpha   90.00
_cell.angle_beta   90.00
_cell.angle_gamma   90.00
#
_symmetry.space_group_name_H-M   'P 1'
#
loop_
_entity.id
_entity.type
_entity.pdbx_description
1 polymer ?
#
loop_
_entity_poly.entity_id
_entity_poly.type
_entity_poly.pdbx_seq_one_letter_code
_entity_poly.pdbx_strand_id
1 'polypeptide(L)'
;MNEPNVPEKENLELVLVTASMNHEYAKKEYEKTQSFHRREELMARMSHLKSLYFNVRQALAETQPIRLAEIEEELRLQKEQVFPEYLV
;
A
#
# COMPACT_ATOMS: atom_id res chain seq x y z
N MET A 1 6.61 2.49 -32.23
CA MET A 1 7.30 2.37 -30.93
C MET A 1 6.31 2.89 -29.90
N ASN A 2 5.81 2.03 -29.01
CA ASN A 2 4.94 2.48 -27.93
C ASN A 2 5.84 2.84 -26.75
N GLU A 3 5.86 4.11 -26.36
CA GLU A 3 6.53 4.54 -25.14
C GLU A 3 5.89 3.84 -23.93
N PRO A 4 6.69 3.37 -22.96
CA PRO A 4 6.14 2.82 -21.74
C PRO A 4 5.45 3.96 -20.99
N ASN A 5 4.15 3.80 -20.76
CA ASN A 5 3.33 4.72 -20.00
C ASN A 5 3.75 4.64 -18.53
N VAL A 6 4.84 5.33 -18.17
CA VAL A 6 5.29 5.44 -16.79
C VAL A 6 4.26 6.31 -16.08
N PRO A 7 3.57 5.81 -15.03
CA PRO A 7 2.66 6.63 -14.25
C PRO A 7 3.40 7.90 -13.79
N GLU A 8 2.80 9.07 -14.01
CA GLU A 8 3.36 10.36 -13.59
C GLU A 8 3.76 10.32 -12.10
N LYS A 9 4.79 11.05 -11.69
CA LYS A 9 5.41 10.93 -10.35
C LYS A 9 4.41 11.05 -9.18
N GLU A 10 3.42 11.92 -9.27
CA GLU A 10 2.33 12.06 -8.28
C GLU A 10 1.49 10.77 -8.14
N ASN A 11 1.41 10.00 -9.22
CA ASN A 11 0.72 8.71 -9.23
C ASN A 11 1.47 7.67 -8.39
N LEU A 12 2.81 7.72 -8.32
CA LEU A 12 3.58 6.78 -7.50
C LEU A 12 3.34 7.01 -6.01
N GLU A 13 3.37 8.27 -5.54
CA GLU A 13 3.11 8.58 -4.13
C GLU A 13 1.70 8.16 -3.71
N LEU A 14 0.70 8.51 -4.53
CA LEU A 14 -0.69 8.14 -4.29
C LEU A 14 -0.87 6.62 -4.25
N VAL A 15 -0.25 5.90 -5.19
CA VAL A 15 -0.32 4.44 -5.24
C VAL A 15 0.34 3.82 -4.01
N LEU A 16 1.49 4.33 -3.55
CA LEU A 16 2.17 3.83 -2.37
C LEU A 16 1.26 3.91 -1.13
N VAL A 17 0.71 5.11 -0.87
CA VAL A 17 -0.19 5.37 0.26
C VAL A 17 -1.46 4.52 0.15
N THR A 18 -2.11 4.53 -1.02
CA THR A 18 -3.36 3.79 -1.25
C THR A 18 -3.17 2.28 -1.11
N ALA A 19 -2.08 1.73 -1.67
CA ALA A 19 -1.79 0.30 -1.57
C ALA A 19 -1.57 -0.12 -0.10
N SER A 20 -0.86 0.69 0.67
CA SER A 20 -0.57 0.41 2.07
C SER A 20 -1.82 0.47 2.96
N MET A 21 -2.64 1.52 2.83
CA MET A 21 -3.89 1.65 3.59
C MET A 21 -4.90 0.57 3.21
N ASN A 22 -5.06 0.29 1.91
CA ASN A 22 -5.96 -0.78 1.45
C ASN A 22 -5.53 -2.16 1.90
N HIS A 23 -4.22 -2.39 2.09
CA HIS A 23 -3.73 -3.65 2.64
C HIS A 23 -4.22 -3.84 4.08
N GLU A 24 -4.15 -2.80 4.91
CA GLU A 24 -4.67 -2.87 6.29
C GLU A 24 -6.18 -3.08 6.33
N TYR A 25 -6.94 -2.38 5.47
CA TYR A 25 -8.39 -2.61 5.39
C TYR A 25 -8.72 -4.04 4.95
N ALA A 26 -8.00 -4.58 3.96
CA ALA A 26 -8.18 -5.95 3.50
C ALA A 26 -7.85 -6.98 4.60
N LYS A 27 -6.79 -6.72 5.38
CA LYS A 27 -6.43 -7.54 6.55
C LYS A 27 -7.54 -7.52 7.61
N LYS A 28 -8.07 -6.35 7.96
CA LYS A 28 -9.20 -6.23 8.91
C LYS A 28 -10.46 -6.93 8.43
N GLU A 29 -10.73 -6.87 7.13
CA GLU A 29 -11.87 -7.59 6.55
C GLU A 29 -11.65 -9.10 6.59
N TYR A 30 -10.43 -9.56 6.32
CA TYR A 30 -10.03 -10.96 6.37
C TYR A 30 -10.21 -11.55 7.77
N GLU A 31 -9.82 -10.81 8.80
CA GLU A 31 -9.97 -11.21 10.20
C GLU A 31 -11.44 -11.35 10.63
N LYS A 32 -12.34 -10.58 10.03
CA LYS A 32 -13.77 -10.55 10.38
C LYS A 32 -14.60 -11.55 9.58
N THR A 33 -14.18 -11.91 8.37
CA THR A 33 -14.99 -12.79 7.51
C THR A 33 -14.89 -14.26 7.90
N GLN A 34 -16.03 -14.94 7.85
CA GLN A 34 -16.13 -16.40 8.01
C GLN A 34 -16.25 -17.14 6.67
N SER A 35 -16.45 -16.42 5.57
CA SER A 35 -16.56 -17.01 4.24
C SER A 35 -15.18 -17.41 3.71
N PHE A 36 -15.01 -18.71 3.43
CA PHE A 36 -13.77 -19.25 2.85
C PHE A 36 -13.44 -18.58 1.51
N HIS A 37 -14.42 -18.48 0.61
CA HIS A 37 -14.25 -17.84 -0.68
C HIS A 37 -13.79 -16.39 -0.53
N ARG A 38 -14.40 -15.64 0.40
CA ARG A 38 -14.02 -14.26 0.67
C ARG A 38 -12.60 -14.15 1.22
N ARG A 39 -12.16 -15.11 2.05
CA ARG A 39 -10.78 -15.16 2.55
C ARG A 39 -9.77 -15.34 1.41
N GLU A 40 -10.04 -16.21 0.45
CA GLU A 40 -9.18 -16.40 -0.71
C GLU A 40 -9.06 -15.13 -1.55
N GLU A 41 -10.19 -14.45 -1.83
CA GLU A 41 -10.20 -13.17 -2.54
C GLU A 41 -9.35 -12.10 -1.81
N LEU A 42 -9.51 -12.00 -0.49
CA LEU A 42 -8.79 -11.04 0.32
C LEU A 42 -7.30 -11.36 0.40
N MET A 43 -6.90 -12.64 0.45
CA MET A 43 -5.50 -13.05 0.36
C MET A 43 -4.87 -12.67 -0.98
N ALA A 44 -5.57 -12.93 -2.09
CA ALA A 44 -5.11 -12.52 -3.41
C ALA A 44 -4.97 -10.99 -3.51
N ARG A 45 -5.95 -10.25 -2.98
CA ARG A 45 -5.92 -8.79 -2.93
C ARG A 45 -4.75 -8.26 -2.08
N MET A 46 -4.54 -8.79 -0.88
CA MET A 46 -3.42 -8.39 -0.02
C MET A 46 -2.07 -8.68 -0.70
N SER A 47 -1.93 -9.83 -1.35
CA SER A 47 -0.72 -10.17 -2.13
C SER A 47 -0.46 -9.14 -3.23
N HIS A 48 -1.48 -8.80 -4.02
CA HIS A 48 -1.38 -7.78 -5.07
C HIS A 48 -1.00 -6.40 -4.51
N LEU A 49 -1.66 -5.95 -3.44
CA LEU A 49 -1.38 -4.65 -2.81
C LEU A 49 0.04 -4.59 -2.24
N LYS A 50 0.52 -5.69 -1.64
CA LYS A 50 1.89 -5.81 -1.16
C LYS A 50 2.89 -5.67 -2.30
N SER A 51 2.69 -6.39 -3.41
CA SER A 51 3.55 -6.27 -4.59
C SER A 51 3.55 -4.85 -5.16
N LEU A 52 2.37 -4.22 -5.25
CA LEU A 52 2.25 -2.85 -5.74
C LEU A 52 3.01 -1.86 -4.86
N TYR A 53 2.87 -1.98 -3.53
CA TYR A 53 3.60 -1.16 -2.57
C TYR A 53 5.11 -1.29 -2.76
N PHE A 54 5.65 -2.51 -2.78
CA PHE A 54 7.11 -2.70 -2.87
C PHE A 54 7.68 -2.25 -4.23
N ASN A 55 6.97 -2.46 -5.34
CA ASN A 55 7.40 -2.01 -6.65
C ASN A 55 7.48 -0.48 -6.73
N VAL A 56 6.45 0.20 -6.23
CA VAL A 56 6.37 1.67 -6.22
C VAL A 56 7.37 2.26 -5.24
N ARG A 57 7.53 1.65 -4.07
CA ARG A 57 8.55 2.00 -3.08
C ARG A 57 9.94 1.93 -3.69
N GLN A 58 10.25 0.87 -4.44
CA GLN A 58 11.53 0.74 -5.12
C GLN A 58 11.73 1.86 -6.15
N ALA A 59 10.74 2.14 -6.99
CA ALA A 59 10.81 3.22 -7.97
C ALA A 59 11.04 4.61 -7.31
N LEU A 60 10.38 4.86 -6.17
CA LEU A 60 10.57 6.09 -5.39
C LEU A 60 11.93 6.11 -4.68
N ALA A 61 12.45 4.98 -4.21
CA ALA A 61 13.77 4.91 -3.59
C ALA A 61 14.89 5.25 -4.59
N GLU A 62 14.74 4.83 -5.85
CA GLU A 62 15.70 5.08 -6.91
C GLU A 62 15.65 6.53 -7.43
N THR A 63 14.47 7.16 -7.42
CA THR A 63 14.25 8.47 -8.03
C THR A 63 14.13 9.63 -7.04
N GLN A 64 13.59 9.39 -5.85
CA GLN A 64 13.19 10.40 -4.85
C GLN A 64 13.29 9.86 -3.40
N PRO A 65 14.48 9.44 -2.93
CA PRO A 65 14.63 8.74 -1.64
C PRO A 65 14.25 9.58 -0.42
N ILE A 66 14.47 10.91 -0.45
CA ILE A 66 14.07 11.81 0.65
C ILE A 66 12.55 11.89 0.75
N ARG A 67 11.89 12.08 -0.40
CA ARG A 67 10.42 12.14 -0.47
C ARG A 67 9.77 10.82 -0.07
N LEU A 68 10.39 9.69 -0.42
CA LEU A 68 9.94 8.38 0.05
C LEU A 68 9.94 8.31 1.59
N ALA A 69 11.02 8.74 2.25
CA ALA A 69 11.10 8.72 3.70
C ALA A 69 10.02 9.58 4.37
N GLU A 70 9.71 10.75 3.81
CA GLU A 70 8.62 11.61 4.28
C GLU A 70 7.26 10.92 4.15
N ILE A 71 6.97 10.32 2.99
CA ILE A 71 5.70 9.62 2.77
C ILE A 71 5.56 8.40 3.69
N GLU A 72 6.64 7.64 3.90
CA GLU A 72 6.61 6.48 4.79
C GLU A 72 6.34 6.90 6.25
N GLU A 73 6.86 8.05 6.68
CA GLU A 73 6.58 8.62 7.99
C GLU A 73 5.15 9.17 8.11
N GLU A 74 4.68 9.93 7.11
CA GLU A 74 3.29 10.39 7.03
C GLU A 74 2.31 9.20 7.07
N LEU A 75 2.61 8.14 6.33
CA LEU A 75 1.81 6.92 6.28
C LEU A 75 1.83 6.18 7.62
N ARG A 76 2.98 6.12 8.32
CA ARG A 76 3.06 5.55 9.67
C ARG A 76 2.12 6.30 10.62
N LEU A 77 2.21 7.63 10.64
CA LEU A 77 1.35 8.49 11.47
C LEU A 77 -0.13 8.32 11.13
N GLN A 78 -0.48 8.23 9.85
CA GLN A 78 -1.87 7.95 9.42
C GLN A 78 -2.36 6.59 9.90
N LYS A 79 -1.52 5.55 9.81
CA LYS A 79 -1.88 4.21 10.30
C LYS A 79 -2.10 4.20 11.81
N GLU A 80 -1.28 4.91 12.58
CA GLU A 80 -1.48 5.07 14.03
C GLU A 80 -2.80 5.75 14.38
N GLN A 81 -3.22 6.74 13.58
CA GLN A 81 -4.50 7.44 13.79
C GLN A 81 -5.71 6.56 13.44
N VAL A 82 -5.61 5.77 12.37
CA VAL A 82 -6.75 5.01 11.81
C VAL A 82 -6.86 3.60 12.39
N PHE A 83 -5.74 3.00 12.76
CA PHE A 83 -5.64 1.61 13.19
C PHE A 83 -5.05 1.56 14.61
N PRO A 84 -5.89 1.41 15.64
CA PRO A 84 -5.45 1.44 17.04
C PRO A 84 -4.39 0.40 17.41
N GLU A 85 -4.25 -0.67 16.61
CA GLU A 85 -3.23 -1.71 16.80
C GLU A 85 -1.78 -1.18 16.66
N TYR A 86 -1.60 0.00 16.06
CA TYR A 86 -0.29 0.64 15.85
C TYR A 86 0.10 1.60 16.98
N LEU A 87 -0.82 1.91 17.90
CA LEU A 87 -0.53 2.69 19.11
C LEU A 87 0.06 1.76 20.17
N VAL A 88 1.36 1.46 20.08
CA VAL A 88 2.11 0.66 21.06
C VAL A 88 3.07 1.55 21.84
#